data_AF-A0AA38IQ54-F1
#
_entry.id   AF-A0AA38IQ54-F1
#
_cell.length_a   1.000
_cell.length_b   1.000
_cell.length_c   1.000
_cell.angle_alpha   90.00
_cell.angle_beta   90.00
_cell.angle_gamma   90.00
#
_symmetry.space_group_name_H-M   'P 1'
#
loop_
_entity.id
_entity.type
_entity.pdbx_description
1 polymer ?
#
loop_
_entity_poly.entity_id
_entity_poly.type
_entity_poly.pdbx_seq_one_letter_code
_entity_poly.pdbx_strand_id
1 'polypeptide(L)'
;MTWLARELLIEGLPNCSIPCARTFTSVVQHLRDQGTFKPETHDRSRDKTERILQAEEQILERVEGEPDISTRRLAAQVGVSQFVVHRILEEEGLCTCIPRSKTVSFGAR
;
A
#
# COMPACT_ATOMS: atom_id res chain seq x y z
N MET A 1 26.67 -2.70 -17.82
CA MET A 1 25.77 -3.63 -17.10
C MET A 1 24.46 -3.02 -16.61
N THR A 2 24.35 -1.70 -16.40
CA THR A 2 23.12 -1.06 -15.89
C THR A 2 22.01 -0.89 -16.94
N TRP A 3 22.34 -0.81 -18.23
CA TRP A 3 21.36 -0.60 -19.31
C TRP A 3 20.50 -1.83 -19.61
N LEU A 4 21.08 -3.03 -19.67
CA LEU A 4 20.34 -4.28 -19.93
C LEU A 4 19.33 -4.61 -18.83
N ALA A 5 19.68 -4.33 -17.56
CA ALA A 5 18.78 -4.53 -16.43
C ALA A 5 17.58 -3.56 -16.44
N ARG A 6 17.75 -2.36 -17.04
CA ARG A 6 16.69 -1.37 -17.19
C ARG A 6 15.70 -1.77 -18.27
N GLU A 7 16.18 -2.28 -19.40
CA GLU A 7 15.36 -2.73 -20.52
C GLU A 7 14.40 -3.86 -20.11
N LEU A 8 14.92 -4.91 -19.45
CA LEU A 8 14.14 -6.06 -18.97
C LEU A 8 13.05 -5.67 -17.95
N LEU A 9 13.27 -4.61 -17.17
CA LEU A 9 12.30 -4.15 -16.18
C LEU A 9 11.10 -3.43 -16.83
N ILE A 10 11.32 -2.79 -17.98
CA ILE A 10 10.30 -2.03 -18.72
C ILE A 10 9.36 -3.00 -19.45
N GLU A 11 9.89 -4.11 -19.98
CA GLU A 11 9.11 -5.08 -20.75
C GLU A 11 8.14 -5.90 -19.89
N GLY A 12 8.40 -6.04 -18.58
CA GLY A 12 7.65 -6.96 -17.71
C GLY A 12 6.53 -6.35 -16.87
N LEU A 13 6.45 -5.03 -16.71
CA LEU A 13 5.58 -4.39 -15.71
C LEU A 13 4.97 -3.06 -16.21
N PRO A 14 3.68 -3.01 -16.56
CA PRO A 14 3.03 -1.74 -16.88
C PRO A 14 2.87 -0.90 -15.60
N ASN A 15 3.33 0.36 -15.65
CA ASN A 15 3.22 1.39 -14.60
C ASN A 15 4.22 1.34 -13.42
N CYS A 16 5.38 0.69 -13.56
CA CYS A 16 6.41 0.76 -12.53
C CYS A 16 7.34 1.97 -12.73
N SER A 17 7.64 2.68 -11.64
CA SER A 17 8.68 3.71 -11.63
C SER A 17 10.05 3.04 -11.80
N ILE A 18 10.74 3.35 -12.91
CA ILE A 18 12.06 2.79 -13.21
C ILE A 18 13.07 3.28 -12.16
N PRO A 19 13.78 2.39 -11.44
CA PRO A 19 14.80 2.79 -10.48
C PRO A 19 15.94 3.54 -11.16
N CYS A 20 16.55 4.49 -10.45
CA CYS A 20 17.70 5.22 -10.99
C CYS A 20 18.97 4.36 -10.92
N ALA A 21 20.00 4.74 -11.69
CA ALA A 21 21.28 4.00 -11.74
C ALA A 21 21.88 3.74 -10.35
N ARG A 22 21.68 4.68 -9.41
CA ARG A 22 22.14 4.55 -8.03
C ARG A 22 21.50 3.37 -7.29
N THR A 23 20.23 3.08 -7.56
CA THR A 23 19.54 1.91 -6.96
C THR A 23 20.20 0.61 -7.41
N PHE A 24 20.53 0.49 -8.70
CA PHE A 24 21.24 -0.69 -9.22
C PHE A 24 22.64 -0.83 -8.61
N THR A 25 23.41 0.27 -8.53
CA THR A 25 24.74 0.25 -7.90
C THR A 25 24.65 -0.15 -6.43
N SER A 26 23.69 0.42 -5.68
CA SER A 26 23.50 0.12 -4.27
C SER A 26 23.11 -1.34 -4.03
N VAL A 27 22.23 -1.91 -4.86
CA VAL A 27 21.80 -3.31 -4.75
C VAL A 27 22.96 -4.27 -5.08
N VAL A 28 23.75 -3.97 -6.12
CA VAL A 28 24.91 -4.79 -6.47
C VAL A 28 25.99 -4.71 -5.38
N GLN A 29 26.20 -3.53 -4.79
CA GLN A 29 27.13 -3.36 -3.68
C GLN A 29 26.66 -4.12 -2.44
N HIS A 30 25.38 -3.99 -2.08
CA HIS A 30 24.77 -4.77 -0.99
C HIS A 30 24.93 -6.28 -1.17
N LEU A 31 24.72 -6.77 -2.40
CA LEU A 31 24.93 -8.19 -2.71
C LEU A 31 26.39 -8.63 -2.52
N ARG A 32 27.36 -7.77 -2.88
CA ARG A 32 28.79 -8.07 -2.69
C ARG A 32 29.17 -8.09 -1.22
N ASP A 33 28.61 -7.17 -0.44
CA ASP A 33 28.96 -6.99 0.96
C ASP A 33 28.28 -8.01 1.87
N GLN A 34 26.99 -8.30 1.62
CA GLN A 34 26.14 -9.13 2.49
C GLN A 34 25.82 -10.52 1.89
N GLY A 35 26.11 -10.75 0.61
CA GLY A 35 25.80 -12.02 -0.07
C GLY A 35 24.30 -12.30 -0.27
N THR A 36 23.42 -11.36 0.10
CA THR A 36 21.97 -11.52 0.00
C THR A 36 21.30 -10.26 -0.55
N PHE A 37 20.13 -10.42 -1.15
CA PHE A 37 19.26 -9.31 -1.56
C PHE A 37 18.28 -8.88 -0.47
N LYS A 38 18.33 -9.49 0.73
CA LYS A 38 17.42 -9.12 1.80
C LYS A 38 17.79 -7.71 2.28
N PRO A 39 16.83 -6.77 2.33
CA PRO A 39 17.08 -5.50 2.98
C PRO A 39 17.38 -5.74 4.46
N GLU A 40 18.21 -4.89 5.05
CA GLU A 40 18.32 -4.85 6.51
C GLU A 40 16.98 -4.38 7.07
N THR A 41 16.22 -5.33 7.64
CA THR A 41 14.98 -5.01 8.34
C THR A 41 15.36 -4.31 9.65
N HIS A 42 15.42 -2.97 9.62
CA HIS A 42 15.30 -2.24 10.86
C HIS A 42 13.84 -2.35 11.30
N ASP A 43 13.61 -2.92 12.48
CA ASP A 43 12.34 -2.86 13.20
C ASP A 43 12.03 -1.39 13.52
N ARG A 44 11.55 -0.65 12.52
CA ARG A 44 11.07 0.72 12.63
C ARG A 44 9.55 0.75 12.66
N SER A 45 8.92 -0.30 13.18
CA SER A 45 7.52 -0.26 13.54
C SER A 45 7.36 0.80 14.62
N ARG A 46 6.70 1.90 14.25
CA ARG A 46 6.22 2.88 15.22
C ARG A 46 5.11 2.20 16.01
N ASP A 47 5.27 2.07 17.32
CA ASP A 47 4.24 1.53 18.20
C ASP A 47 2.88 2.16 17.88
N LYS A 48 1.89 1.32 17.60
CA LYS A 48 0.50 1.76 17.40
C LYS A 48 0.07 2.43 18.71
N THR A 49 -0.27 3.72 18.65
CA THR A 49 -0.86 4.41 19.80
C THR A 49 -2.19 3.75 20.15
N GLU A 50 -2.56 3.67 21.43
CA GLU A 50 -3.83 3.08 21.90
C GLU A 50 -5.07 3.58 21.14
N ARG A 51 -5.06 4.86 20.72
CA ARG A 51 -6.10 5.47 19.87
C ARG A 51 -6.26 4.82 18.50
N ILE A 52 -5.16 4.30 17.91
CA ILE A 52 -5.17 3.62 16.62
C ILE A 52 -5.72 2.21 16.77
N LEU A 53 -5.39 1.52 17.88
CA LEU A 53 -5.92 0.19 18.18
C LEU A 53 -7.44 0.20 18.40
N GLN A 54 -7.95 1.21 19.12
CA GLN A 54 -9.41 1.38 19.29
C GLN A 54 -10.10 1.77 17.98
N ALA A 55 -9.43 2.54 17.12
CA ALA A 55 -9.96 2.89 15.81
C ALA A 55 -9.98 1.68 14.86
N GLU A 56 -9.00 0.80 14.96
CA GLU A 56 -8.88 -0.43 14.16
C GLU A 56 -10.08 -1.35 14.37
N GLU A 57 -10.45 -1.65 15.62
CA GLU A 57 -11.63 -2.44 15.94
C GLU A 57 -12.93 -1.83 15.37
N GLN A 58 -13.11 -0.51 15.53
CA GLN A 58 -14.28 0.20 15.01
C GLN A 58 -14.33 0.23 13.47
N ILE A 59 -13.18 0.24 12.80
CA ILE A 59 -13.10 0.20 11.34
C ILE A 59 -13.50 -1.19 10.86
N LEU A 60 -13.00 -2.25 11.50
CA LEU A 60 -13.26 -3.63 11.11
C LEU A 60 -14.73 -4.01 11.30
N GLU A 61 -15.34 -3.65 12.42
CA GLU A 61 -16.77 -3.88 12.69
C GLU A 61 -17.66 -3.23 11.61
N ARG A 62 -17.29 -2.04 11.14
CA ARG A 62 -18.06 -1.31 10.12
C ARG A 62 -17.86 -1.85 8.72
N VAL A 63 -16.67 -2.33 8.41
CA VAL A 63 -16.38 -2.98 7.11
C VAL A 63 -17.09 -4.33 7.02
N GLU A 64 -17.21 -5.05 8.14
CA GLU A 64 -17.98 -6.30 8.20
C GLU A 64 -19.48 -6.06 7.98
N GLY A 65 -20.03 -4.97 8.53
CA GLY A 65 -21.43 -4.59 8.33
C GLY A 65 -21.76 -4.05 6.93
N GLU A 66 -20.87 -3.26 6.33
CA GLU A 66 -21.07 -2.66 5.01
C GLU A 66 -19.73 -2.59 4.24
N PRO A 67 -19.43 -3.56 3.35
CA PRO A 67 -18.13 -3.63 2.67
C PRO A 67 -17.94 -2.56 1.57
N ASP A 68 -19.01 -1.87 1.16
CA ASP A 68 -19.00 -0.88 0.07
C ASP A 68 -18.78 0.57 0.59
N ILE A 69 -18.54 0.76 1.90
CA ILE A 69 -18.29 2.09 2.45
C ILE A 69 -16.93 2.61 1.98
N SER A 70 -16.93 3.82 1.41
CA SER A 70 -15.68 4.49 1.06
C SER A 70 -14.78 4.74 2.29
N THR A 71 -13.48 4.47 2.16
CA THR A 71 -12.46 4.70 3.20
C THR A 71 -12.44 6.13 3.74
N ARG A 72 -12.75 7.12 2.90
CA ARG A 72 -12.88 8.54 3.31
C ARG A 72 -14.08 8.77 4.25
N ARG A 73 -15.20 8.10 4.02
CA ARG A 73 -16.39 8.18 4.88
C ARG A 73 -16.15 7.45 6.20
N LEU A 74 -15.51 6.29 6.17
CA LEU A 74 -15.09 5.58 7.39
C LEU A 74 -14.15 6.43 8.25
N ALA A 75 -13.14 7.05 7.63
CA ALA A 75 -12.20 7.94 8.30
C ALA A 75 -12.91 9.10 9.02
N ALA A 76 -13.87 9.75 8.36
CA ALA A 76 -14.64 10.85 8.94
C ALA A 76 -15.49 10.42 10.14
N GLN A 77 -16.02 9.19 10.13
CA GLN A 77 -16.87 8.71 11.22
C GLN A 77 -16.10 8.17 12.43
N VAL A 78 -14.87 7.67 12.23
CA VAL A 78 -13.99 7.16 13.29
C VAL A 78 -13.05 8.26 13.82
N GLY A 79 -12.93 9.38 13.10
CA GLY A 79 -12.10 10.52 13.50
C GLY A 79 -10.60 10.30 13.26
N VAL A 80 -10.25 9.37 12.38
CA VAL A 80 -8.87 9.07 11.98
C VAL A 80 -8.60 9.56 10.56
N SER A 81 -7.33 9.66 10.17
CA SER A 81 -6.98 9.99 8.80
C SER A 81 -7.30 8.83 7.86
N GLN A 82 -7.66 9.14 6.62
CA GLN A 82 -7.90 8.13 5.57
C GLN A 82 -6.68 7.21 5.36
N PHE A 83 -5.46 7.72 5.54
CA PHE A 83 -4.23 6.93 5.45
C PHE A 83 -4.14 5.86 6.54
N VAL A 84 -4.59 6.15 7.75
CA VAL A 84 -4.60 5.17 8.85
C VAL A 84 -5.62 4.07 8.55
N VAL A 85 -6.81 4.43 8.06
CA VAL A 85 -7.83 3.45 7.63
C VAL A 85 -7.27 2.55 6.53
N HIS A 86 -6.65 3.13 5.50
CA HIS A 86 -6.07 2.37 4.40
C HIS A 86 -4.98 1.41 4.87
N ARG A 87 -4.09 1.88 5.77
CA ARG A 87 -3.01 1.06 6.30
C ARG A 87 -3.54 -0.12 7.13
N ILE A 88 -4.56 0.11 7.96
CA ILE A 88 -5.21 -0.95 8.75
C ILE A 88 -5.83 -2.00 7.82
N LEU A 89 -6.51 -1.56 6.77
CA LEU A 89 -7.10 -2.48 5.79
C LEU A 89 -6.04 -3.26 5.00
N GLU A 90 -4.89 -2.64 4.68
CA GLU A 90 -3.75 -3.33 4.06
C GLU A 90 -3.10 -4.35 5.01
N GLU A 91 -2.95 -4.02 6.30
CA GLU A 91 -2.43 -4.92 7.34
C GLU A 91 -3.32 -6.16 7.50
N GLU A 92 -4.65 -6.00 7.42
CA GLU A 92 -5.64 -7.10 7.48
C GLU A 92 -5.89 -7.80 6.14
N GLY A 93 -5.14 -7.45 5.08
CA GLY A 93 -5.24 -8.07 3.76
C GLY A 93 -6.51 -7.70 2.95
N LEU A 94 -7.30 -6.75 3.44
CA LEU A 94 -8.48 -6.19 2.78
C LEU A 94 -8.08 -5.06 1.83
N CYS A 95 -7.33 -5.40 0.77
CA CYS A 95 -6.88 -4.42 -0.20
C CYS A 95 -8.07 -3.78 -0.94
N THR A 96 -8.31 -2.48 -0.72
CA THR A 96 -9.47 -1.73 -1.27
C THR A 96 -9.19 -1.09 -2.63
N CYS A 97 -8.19 -1.55 -3.38
CA CYS A 97 -8.11 -1.25 -4.81
C CYS A 97 -9.13 -2.06 -5.62
N ILE A 98 -10.38 -2.10 -5.15
CA ILE A 98 -11.51 -2.49 -5.98
C ILE A 98 -11.69 -1.35 -7.00
N PRO A 99 -11.59 -1.61 -8.31
CA PRO A 99 -11.92 -0.60 -9.30
C PRO A 99 -13.35 -0.16 -9.00
N ARG A 100 -13.57 1.15 -8.83
CA ARG A 100 -14.92 1.72 -8.88
C ARG A 100 -15.54 1.23 -10.18
N SER A 101 -16.33 0.16 -10.13
CA SER A 101 -17.15 -0.24 -11.24
C SER A 101 -18.04 0.97 -11.48
N LYS A 102 -17.89 1.54 -12.67
CA LYS A 102 -18.73 2.63 -13.12
C LYS A 102 -20.14 2.08 -13.22
N THR A 103 -20.94 2.20 -12.17
CA THR A 103 -22.40 2.23 -12.28
C THR A 103 -22.86 3.64 -11.99
N VAL A 104 -22.50 4.55 -12.89
CA VAL A 104 -23.29 5.77 -13.09
C VAL A 104 -24.37 5.41 -14.09
N SER A 105 -25.40 4.68 -13.65
CA SER A 105 -26.71 4.70 -14.29
C SER A 105 -27.50 5.84 -13.66
N PHE A 106 -27.18 7.08 -14.05
CA PHE A 106 -28.11 8.20 -13.91
C PHE A 106 -29.02 8.20 -15.14
N GLY A 107 -30.09 7.42 -15.06
CA GLY A 107 -31.28 7.69 -15.84
C GLY A 107 -32.05 8.83 -15.19
N ALA A 108 -32.21 9.95 -15.89
CA ALA A 108 -33.23 10.93 -15.59
C ALA A 108 -33.49 11.86 -16.80
N ARG A 109 -34.65 11.61 -17.42
CA ARG A 109 -35.46 12.48 -18.29
C ARG A 109 -35.00 12.72 -19.72
#